data_AF-A0A1G2PII5-F1
#
_entry.id   AF-A0A1G2PII5-F1
#
_cell.length_a   1.000
_cell.length_b   1.000
_cell.length_c   1.000
_cell.angle_alpha   90.00
_cell.angle_beta   90.00
_cell.angle_gamma   90.00
#
_symmetry.space_group_name_H-M   'P 1'
#
loop_
_entity.id
_entity.type
_entity.pdbx_description
1 polymer ?
#
loop_
_entity_poly.entity_id
_entity_poly.type
_entity_poly.pdbx_seq_one_letter_code
_entity_poly.pdbx_strand_id
1 'polypeptide(L)'
;MDPVRLDGCITICYTTHMRNIVNISMPVEMKKEVDAYVKEGQYSSVSEFIRDMIRNWKRANLLKDLKQSQKDFENGKYKVLKSFKDLR
;
A
#
# COMPACT_ATOMS: atom_id res chain seq x y z
N MET A 1 -41.75 -30.48 1.76
CA MET A 1 -41.37 -30.29 0.35
C MET A 1 -41.74 -28.86 0.02
N ASP A 2 -40.79 -27.95 0.24
CA ASP A 2 -40.87 -26.54 -0.16
C ASP A 2 -39.46 -26.15 -0.66
N PRO A 3 -39.31 -25.52 -1.83
CA PRO A 3 -38.00 -25.20 -2.37
C PRO A 3 -37.45 -23.92 -1.72
N VAL A 4 -36.22 -24.01 -1.20
CA VAL A 4 -35.42 -22.90 -0.70
C VAL A 4 -35.01 -21.99 -1.86
N ARG A 5 -35.41 -20.72 -1.80
CA ARG A 5 -35.15 -19.70 -2.82
C ARG A 5 -33.92 -18.88 -2.43
N LEU A 6 -32.78 -19.30 -3.01
CA LEU A 6 -31.51 -18.61 -3.24
C LEU A 6 -31.10 -17.43 -2.33
N ASP A 7 -30.15 -17.77 -1.47
CA ASP A 7 -29.17 -16.88 -0.84
C ASP A 7 -28.43 -16.00 -1.86
N GLY A 8 -28.22 -14.73 -1.51
CA GLY A 8 -27.45 -13.83 -2.36
C GLY A 8 -27.42 -12.36 -1.92
N CYS A 9 -27.28 -12.08 -0.62
CA CYS A 9 -26.87 -10.73 -0.21
C CYS A 9 -25.36 -10.60 -0.48
N ILE A 10 -25.01 -10.10 -1.67
CA ILE A 10 -23.64 -9.69 -1.98
C ILE A 10 -23.39 -8.43 -1.15
N THR A 11 -22.90 -8.61 0.09
CA THR A 11 -22.26 -7.52 0.82
C THR A 11 -20.99 -7.17 0.06
N ILE A 12 -21.11 -6.27 -0.92
CA ILE A 12 -19.96 -5.56 -1.46
C ILE A 12 -19.49 -4.68 -0.31
N CYS A 13 -18.51 -5.16 0.44
CA CYS A 13 -17.75 -4.36 1.38
C CYS A 13 -16.98 -3.32 0.56
N TYR A 14 -17.63 -2.21 0.22
CA TYR A 14 -16.95 -1.03 -0.28
C TYR A 14 -16.07 -0.51 0.87
N THR A 15 -14.83 -0.97 0.97
CA THR A 15 -13.79 -0.07 1.46
C THR A 15 -13.52 0.95 0.36
N THR A 16 -14.47 1.86 0.13
CA THR A 16 -14.21 3.13 -0.54
C THR A 16 -13.30 3.93 0.38
N HIS A 17 -12.00 3.61 0.38
CA HIS A 17 -11.02 4.64 0.68
C HIS A 17 -11.28 5.75 -0.34
N MET A 18 -11.77 6.90 0.11
CA MET A 18 -11.98 8.07 -0.74
C MET A 18 -10.70 8.30 -1.53
N ARG A 19 -10.79 8.18 -2.87
CA ARG A 19 -9.64 8.37 -3.74
C ARG A 19 -9.47 9.86 -3.99
N ASN A 20 -8.30 10.39 -3.65
CA ASN A 20 -7.94 11.76 -3.98
C ASN A 20 -7.27 11.82 -5.36
N ILE A 21 -7.54 12.89 -6.10
CA ILE A 21 -6.93 13.14 -7.41
C ILE A 21 -5.58 13.81 -7.19
N VAL A 22 -4.56 13.30 -7.88
CA VAL A 22 -3.22 13.88 -7.93
C VAL A 22 -2.92 14.20 -9.40
N ASN A 23 -2.60 15.46 -9.69
CA ASN A 23 -2.14 15.88 -11.01
C ASN A 23 -0.61 15.93 -11.02
N ILE A 24 0.00 15.33 -12.03
CA ILE A 24 1.46 15.22 -12.14
C ILE A 24 1.86 15.65 -13.55
N SER A 25 2.76 16.63 -13.63
CA SER A 25 3.42 17.03 -14.88
C SER A 25 4.74 16.28 -15.01
N MET A 26 5.06 15.82 -16.21
CA MET A 26 6.34 15.16 -16.51
C MET A 26 6.75 15.40 -17.97
N PRO A 27 8.04 15.28 -18.30
CA PRO A 27 8.52 15.35 -19.68
C PRO A 27 7.82 14.34 -20.58
N VAL A 28 7.72 14.67 -21.87
CA VAL A 28 7.00 13.84 -22.86
C VAL A 28 7.65 12.47 -23.02
N GLU A 29 8.98 12.44 -22.98
CA GLU A 29 9.79 11.24 -23.07
C GLU A 29 9.49 10.30 -21.89
N MET A 30 9.48 10.85 -20.68
CA MET A 30 9.15 10.11 -19.47
C MET A 30 7.72 9.56 -19.50
N LYS A 31 6.75 10.33 -20.04
CA LYS A 31 5.38 9.84 -20.20
C LYS A 31 5.29 8.65 -21.15
N LYS A 32 6.06 8.66 -22.25
CA LYS A 32 6.13 7.54 -23.19
C LYS A 32 6.69 6.29 -22.54
N GLU A 33 7.74 6.42 -21.73
CA GLU A 33 8.31 5.30 -20.97
C GLU A 33 7.29 4.72 -19.98
N VAL A 34 6.60 5.57 -19.22
CA VAL A 34 5.53 5.13 -18.30
C VAL A 34 4.45 4.35 -19.05
N ASP A 35 4.03 4.81 -20.23
CA ASP A 35 3.02 4.12 -21.03
C ASP A 35 3.50 2.77 -21.57
N ALA A 36 4.80 2.65 -21.88
CA ALA A 36 5.41 1.37 -22.25
C ALA A 36 5.40 0.40 -21.07
N TYR A 37 5.87 0.82 -19.89
CA TYR A 37 5.89 -0.02 -18.69
C TYR A 37 4.50 -0.44 -18.21
N VAL A 38 3.49 0.42 -18.37
CA VAL A 38 2.10 0.07 -18.06
C VAL A 38 1.63 -1.09 -18.95
N LYS A 39 1.94 -1.04 -20.25
CA LYS A 39 1.57 -2.08 -21.21
C LYS A 39 2.33 -3.39 -20.95
N GLU A 40 3.65 -3.30 -20.76
CA GLU A 40 4.51 -4.46 -20.53
C GLU A 40 4.23 -5.14 -19.19
N GLY A 41 4.05 -4.36 -18.13
CA GLY A 41 3.74 -4.84 -16.78
C GLY A 41 2.28 -5.23 -16.55
N GLN A 42 1.45 -5.21 -17.60
CA GLN A 42 0.02 -5.54 -17.55
C GLN A 42 -0.79 -4.73 -16.52
N TYR A 43 -0.43 -3.47 -16.32
CA TYR A 43 -1.20 -2.59 -15.44
C TYR A 43 -2.48 -2.12 -16.13
N SER A 44 -3.58 -2.09 -15.37
CA SER A 44 -4.88 -1.63 -15.88
C SER A 44 -4.92 -0.13 -16.22
N SER A 45 -4.02 0.66 -15.63
CA SER A 45 -3.88 2.09 -15.88
C SER A 45 -2.55 2.64 -15.36
N VAL A 46 -2.16 3.83 -15.83
CA VAL A 46 -1.03 4.59 -15.28
C VAL A 46 -1.20 4.84 -13.78
N SER A 47 -2.43 5.13 -13.34
CA SER A 47 -2.68 5.34 -11.91
C SER A 47 -2.45 4.07 -11.07
N GLU A 48 -2.70 2.88 -11.62
CA GLU A 48 -2.41 1.63 -10.93
C GLU A 48 -0.91 1.35 -10.86
N PHE A 49 -0.20 1.58 -11.96
CA PHE A 49 1.25 1.51 -12.00
C PHE A 49 1.91 2.41 -10.95
N ILE A 50 1.49 3.69 -10.88
CA ILE A 50 2.02 4.63 -9.88
C ILE A 50 1.65 4.19 -8.46
N ARG A 51 0.44 3.67 -8.23
CA ARG A 51 0.03 3.15 -6.92
C ARG A 51 0.92 1.99 -6.47
N ASP A 52 1.22 1.05 -7.36
CA ASP A 52 2.09 -0.08 -7.03
C ASP A 52 3.52 0.38 -6.75
N MET A 53 4.05 1.28 -7.57
CA MET A 53 5.38 1.87 -7.35
C MET A 53 5.48 2.54 -5.97
N ILE A 54 4.49 3.34 -5.57
CA ILE A 54 4.45 3.98 -4.24
C ILE A 54 4.38 2.92 -3.13
N ARG A 55 3.59 1.85 -3.30
CA ARG A 55 3.51 0.75 -2.32
C ARG A 55 4.85 0.05 -2.17
N ASN A 56 5.54 -0.25 -3.27
CA ASN A 56 6.84 -0.89 -3.26
C ASN A 56 7.91 0.00 -2.62
N TRP A 57 7.92 1.30 -2.93
CA TRP A 57 8.79 2.26 -2.27
C TRP A 57 8.56 2.31 -0.75
N LYS A 58 7.29 2.36 -0.31
CA LYS A 58 6.95 2.29 1.13
C LYS A 58 7.43 1.01 1.79
N ARG A 59 7.28 -0.14 1.13
CA ARG A 59 7.76 -1.44 1.64
C ARG A 59 9.28 -1.46 1.80
N ALA A 60 10.01 -0.94 0.82
CA ALA A 60 11.47 -0.86 0.88
C ALA A 60 11.94 0.01 2.06
N ASN A 61 11.28 1.15 2.28
CA ASN A 61 11.56 2.01 3.42
C ASN A 61 11.19 1.33 4.75
N LEU A 62 10.04 0.67 4.83
CA LEU A 62 9.64 -0.09 6.02
C LEU A 62 10.68 -1.16 6.38
N LEU A 63 11.21 -1.89 5.39
CA LEU A 63 12.25 -2.88 5.63
C LEU A 63 13.53 -2.24 6.18
N LYS A 64 13.89 -1.05 5.68
CA LYS A 64 15.04 -0.27 6.20
C LYS A 64 14.80 0.12 7.65
N ASP A 65 13.62 0.63 7.97
CA ASP A 65 13.25 1.07 9.33
C ASP A 65 13.24 -0.09 10.33
N LEU A 66 12.72 -1.26 9.92
CA LEU A 66 12.73 -2.48 10.74
C LEU A 66 14.15 -2.96 11.02
N LYS A 67 15.02 -3.00 9.99
CA LYS A 67 16.43 -3.37 10.17
C LYS A 67 17.15 -2.40 11.10
N GLN A 68 16.85 -1.10 11.01
CA GLN A 68 17.41 -0.11 11.91
C GLN A 68 16.91 -0.32 13.34
N SER A 69 15.61 -0.57 13.53
CA SER A 69 15.03 -0.86 14.85
C SER A 69 15.62 -2.12 15.49
N GLN A 70 15.87 -3.18 14.72
CA GLN A 70 16.56 -4.39 15.20
C GLN A 70 17.97 -4.06 15.71
N LYS A 71 18.75 -3.31 14.92
CA LYS A 71 20.09 -2.86 15.34
C LYS A 71 20.04 -1.99 16.58
N ASP A 72 19.07 -1.08 16.68
CA ASP A 72 18.93 -0.22 17.85
C ASP A 72 18.58 -1.04 19.10
N PHE A 73 17.73 -2.07 18.96
CA PHE A 73 17.43 -3.01 20.04
C PHE A 73 18.67 -3.79 20.50
N GLU A 74 19.43 -4.36 19.56
CA GLU A 74 20.69 -5.08 19.84
C GLU A 74 21.74 -4.18 20.50
N ASN A 75 21.81 -2.92 20.09
CA ASN A 75 22.71 -1.91 20.66
C ASN A 75 22.19 -1.30 21.98
N GLY A 76 21.08 -1.82 22.54
CA GLY A 76 20.54 -1.36 23.83
C GLY A 76 19.77 -0.04 23.78
N LYS A 77 19.49 0.50 22.59
CA LYS A 77 18.72 1.73 22.38
C LYS A 77 17.22 1.43 22.36
N TYR A 78 16.68 0.98 23.49
CA TYR A 78 15.26 0.71 23.66
C TYR A 78 14.75 1.25 25.00
N LYS A 79 13.43 1.52 25.08
CA LYS A 79 12.76 1.89 26.33
C LYS A 79 12.05 0.67 26.90
N VAL A 80 12.40 0.28 28.13
CA VAL A 80 11.62 -0.72 28.87
C VAL A 80 10.38 -0.06 29.44
N LEU A 81 9.22 -0.52 29.01
CA LEU A 81 7.93 -0.10 29.55
C LEU A 81 7.59 -1.01 30.73
N LYS A 82 7.32 -0.45 31.90
CA LYS A 82 6.98 -1.22 33.11
C LYS A 82 5.47 -1.47 33.21
N SER A 83 4.68 -0.66 32.54
CA SER A 83 3.22 -0.78 32.50
C SER A 83 2.63 -0.19 31.22
N PHE A 84 1.36 -0.51 30.95
CA PHE A 84 0.61 0.08 29.83
C PHE A 84 0.45 1.62 29.96
N LYS A 85 0.55 2.16 31.18
CA LYS A 85 0.56 3.62 31.39
C LYS A 85 1.81 4.29 30.81
N ASP A 86 2.92 3.57 30.66
CA ASP A 86 4.17 4.12 30.12
C ASP A 86 4.19 4.20 28.57
N LEU A 87 3.21 3.55 27.93
CA LEU A 87 3.07 3.42 26.47
C LEU A 87 2.22 4.56 25.86
N ARG A 88 1.34 5.16 26.65
CA ARG A 88 0.28 6.06 26.17
C ARG A 88 0.52 7.51 26.54
#